data_AF-A0AAD4SQ84-F1
#
_entry.id   AF-A0AAD4SQ84-F1
#
_cell.length_a   1.000
_cell.length_b   1.000
_cell.length_c   1.000
_cell.angle_alpha   90.00
_cell.angle_beta   90.00
_cell.angle_gamma   90.00
#
_symmetry.space_group_name_H-M   'P 1'
#
loop_
_entity.id
_entity.type
_entity.pdbx_description
1 polymer ?
#
loop_
_entity_poly.entity_id
_entity_poly.type
_entity_poly.pdbx_seq_one_letter_code
_entity_poly.pdbx_strand_id
1 'polypeptide(L)' 'NFLKLFMGWVGVGLASYLLIHFWFTRLQADKAATKAMPVNRVGDFGLAPGISGRFTLFQTVDFSTIFARASVPRNSWIF' A
#
# COMPACT_ATOMS: atom_id res chain seq x y z
N ASN A 1 11.14 4.65 3.29
CA ASN A 1 11.14 4.00 1.97
C ASN A 1 9.79 3.36 1.66
N PHE A 2 9.20 3.65 0.50
CA PHE A 2 7.87 3.19 0.08
C PHE A 2 7.77 1.68 -0.12
N LEU A 3 8.88 0.99 -0.46
CA LEU A 3 8.88 -0.47 -0.53
C LEU A 3 8.63 -1.12 0.83
N LYS A 4 9.22 -0.58 1.91
CA LYS A 4 8.99 -1.06 3.28
C LYS A 4 7.54 -0.88 3.71
N LEU A 5 6.92 0.22 3.28
CA LEU A 5 5.49 0.48 3.50
C LEU A 5 4.63 -0.56 2.77
N PHE A 6 4.94 -0.87 1.50
CA PHE A 6 4.22 -1.89 0.73
C PHE A 6 4.34 -3.28 1.35
N MET A 7 5.54 -3.68 1.79
CA MET A 7 5.73 -4.93 2.51
C MET A 7 4.94 -4.98 3.83
N GLY A 8 4.97 -3.91 4.62
CA GLY A 8 4.19 -3.80 5.86
C GLY A 8 2.68 -3.86 5.61
N TRP A 9 2.21 -3.22 4.55
CA TRP A 9 0.81 -3.22 4.14
C TRP A 9 0.31 -4.64 3.81
N VAL A 10 1.05 -5.38 2.98
CA VAL A 10 0.74 -6.78 2.67
C VAL A 10 0.79 -7.65 3.94
N GLY A 11 1.76 -7.40 4.83
CA GLY A 11 1.88 -8.11 6.11
C GLY A 11 0.69 -7.89 7.04
N VAL A 12 0.20 -6.65 7.18
CA VAL A 12 -1.00 -6.32 7.99
C VAL A 12 -2.26 -6.95 7.39
N GLY A 13 -2.40 -6.93 6.06
CA GLY A 13 -3.50 -7.60 5.37
C GLY A 13 -3.54 -9.11 5.63
N LEU A 14 -2.38 -9.77 5.57
CA LEU A 14 -2.23 -11.19 5.88
C LEU A 14 -2.54 -11.49 7.36
N ALA A 15 -1.96 -10.72 8.29
CA ALA A 15 -2.21 -10.90 9.72
C ALA A 15 -3.70 -10.74 10.07
N SER A 16 -4.38 -9.78 9.44
CA SER A 16 -5.83 -9.57 9.62
C SER A 16 -6.65 -10.77 9.14
N TYR A 17 -6.29 -11.35 7.99
CA TYR A 17 -6.93 -12.57 7.50
C TYR A 17 -6.76 -13.75 8.47
N LEU A 18 -5.53 -13.98 8.97
CA LEU A 18 -5.28 -15.04 9.95
C LEU A 18 -6.04 -14.83 11.26
N LEU A 19 -6.17 -13.59 11.74
CA LEU A 19 -6.91 -13.30 12.97
C LEU A 19 -8.41 -13.57 12.82
N ILE A 20 -9.01 -13.18 11.70
CA ILE A 20 -10.44 -13.44 11.42
C ILE A 20 -10.68 -14.94 11.24
N HIS A 21 -9.72 -15.64 10.61
CA HIS A 21 -9.77 -17.08 10.41
C HIS A 21 -9.33 -17.90 11.63
N PHE A 22 -8.94 -17.27 12.75
CA PHE A 22 -8.48 -17.98 13.97
C PHE A 22 -9.54 -18.95 14.51
N TRP A 23 -10.82 -18.58 14.42
CA TRP A 23 -11.96 -19.43 14.78
C TRP A 23 -12.60 -20.08 13.54
N PHE A 24 -11.81 -20.83 12.77
CA PHE A 24 -12.24 -21.51 11.55
C PHE A 24 -13.40 -22.52 11.74
N THR A 25 -13.63 -23.00 12.98
CA THR A 25 -14.77 -23.88 13.31
C THR A 25 -16.13 -23.20 13.15
N ARG A 26 -16.20 -21.87 13.05
CA ARG A 26 -17.43 -21.13 12.77
C ARG A 26 -17.52 -20.79 11.28
N LEU A 27 -18.50 -21.38 10.59
CA LEU A 27 -18.81 -21.08 9.17
C LEU A 27 -18.99 -19.57 8.88
N GLN A 28 -19.45 -18.79 9.86
CA GLN A 28 -19.58 -17.34 9.70
C GLN A 28 -18.22 -16.62 9.67
N ALA A 29 -17.28 -17.04 10.51
CA ALA A 29 -15.94 -16.46 10.58
C ALA A 29 -15.15 -16.76 9.30
N ASP A 30 -15.27 -17.98 8.77
CA ASP A 30 -14.57 -18.40 7.56
C ASP A 30 -15.10 -17.68 6.29
N LYS A 31 -16.42 -17.50 6.21
CA LYS A 31 -17.05 -16.68 5.15
C LYS A 31 -16.63 -15.21 5.23
N ALA A 32 -16.49 -14.66 6.44
CA ALA A 32 -16.05 -13.29 6.64
C ALA A 32 -14.58 -13.10 6.23
N ALA A 33 -13.68 -14.00 6.63
CA ALA A 33 -12.27 -13.97 6.26
C ALA A 33 -12.08 -14.05 4.74
N THR A 34 -12.78 -14.99 4.10
CA THR A 34 -12.73 -15.19 2.65
C THR A 34 -13.25 -13.98 1.87
N LYS A 35 -14.23 -13.25 2.42
CA LYS A 35 -14.73 -12.01 1.81
C LYS A 35 -13.83 -10.80 2.06
N ALA A 36 -13.10 -10.77 3.18
CA ALA A 36 -12.21 -9.67 3.54
C ALA A 36 -10.89 -9.68 2.75
N MET A 37 -10.39 -10.84 2.33
CA MET A 37 -9.11 -10.95 1.62
C MET A 37 -9.13 -10.28 0.22
N PRO A 38 -10.18 -10.43 -0.61
CA PRO A 38 -10.27 -9.75 -1.91
C PRO A 38 -10.29 -8.23 -1.80
N VAL A 39 -11.02 -7.67 -0.82
CA VAL A 39 -11.07 -6.21 -0.63
C VAL A 39 -9.71 -5.65 -0.18
N ASN A 40 -8.97 -6.40 0.66
CA ASN A 40 -7.58 -6.05 0.98
C ASN A 40 -6.70 -6.08 -0.29
N ARG A 41 -6.88 -7.08 -1.15
CA ARG A 41 -6.10 -7.22 -2.39
C ARG A 41 -6.39 -6.11 -3.41
N VAL A 42 -7.63 -5.64 -3.50
CA VAL A 42 -7.99 -4.47 -4.33
C VAL A 42 -7.28 -3.21 -3.85
N GLY A 43 -7.10 -3.05 -2.53
CA GLY A 43 -6.26 -1.99 -1.96
C GLY A 43 -4.81 -2.05 -2.43
N ASP A 44 -4.23 -3.24 -2.52
CA ASP A 44 -2.86 -3.44 -3.05
C ASP A 44 -2.76 -3.00 -4.52
N PHE A 45 -3.81 -3.24 -5.31
CA PHE A 45 -3.90 -2.79 -6.70
C PHE A 45 -3.99 -1.26 -6.84
N GLY A 46 -4.40 -0.53 -5.80
CA GLY A 46 -4.29 0.93 -5.75
C GLY A 46 -2.91 1.41 -5.29
N LEU A 47 -2.34 0.72 -4.30
CA LEU A 47 -1.06 1.09 -3.70
C LEU A 47 0.13 0.87 -4.66
N ALA A 48 0.13 -0.25 -5.41
CA ALA A 48 1.19 -0.60 -6.35
C ALA A 48 1.42 0.46 -7.46
N PRO A 49 0.42 0.83 -8.29
CA PRO A 49 0.59 1.87 -9.30
C PRO A 49 0.84 3.26 -8.67
N GLY A 50 0.32 3.53 -7.46
CA GLY A 50 0.62 4.78 -6.75
C GLY A 50 2.09 4.91 -6.32
N ILE A 51 2.75 3.78 -6.01
CA ILE A 51 4.21 3.76 -5.76
C ILE A 51 4.96 3.86 -7.10
N SER A 52 4.53 3.12 -8.14
CA SER A 52 5.15 3.17 -9.47
C SER A 52 5.09 4.58 -10.09
N GLY A 53 3.96 5.29 -10.00
CA GLY A 53 3.82 6.65 -10.51
C GLY A 53 4.65 7.68 -9.74
N ARG A 54 4.85 7.50 -8.44
CA ARG A 54 5.81 8.33 -7.69
C ARG A 54 7.24 8.02 -8.09
N PHE A 55 7.55 6.76 -8.35
CA PHE A 55 8.88 6.35 -8.79
C PHE A 55 9.23 6.94 -10.17
N THR A 56 8.29 6.95 -11.12
CA THR A 56 8.54 7.60 -12.44
C THR A 56 8.83 9.09 -12.31
N LEU A 57 8.13 9.79 -11.40
CA LEU A 57 8.29 11.24 -11.19
C LEU A 57 9.55 11.62 -10.41
N PHE A 58 9.87 10.90 -9.33
CA PHE A 58 10.92 11.28 -8.39
C PHE A 58 12.17 10.40 -8.46
N GLN A 59 12.14 9.27 -9.20
CA GLN A 59 13.25 8.32 -9.36
C GLN A 59 13.85 7.82 -8.04
N THR A 60 13.07 7.90 -6.96
CA THR A 60 13.46 7.47 -5.62
C THR A 60 12.23 6.92 -4.91
N VAL A 61 12.49 6.05 -3.95
CA VAL A 61 11.48 5.42 -3.09
C VAL A 61 11.59 5.90 -1.65
N ASP A 62 12.53 6.80 -1.34
CA ASP A 62 12.69 7.35 0.00
C ASP A 62 11.80 8.57 0.26
N PHE A 63 11.15 8.53 1.43
CA PHE A 63 10.17 9.53 1.83
C PHE A 63 10.79 10.93 1.91
N SER A 64 11.93 11.07 2.60
CA SER A 64 12.62 12.35 2.78
C SER A 64 12.96 12.99 1.44
N THR A 65 13.48 12.22 0.49
CA THR A 65 13.83 12.70 -0.84
C THR A 65 12.62 13.08 -1.68
N ILE A 66 11.49 12.37 -1.55
CA ILE A 66 10.24 12.70 -2.26
C ILE A 66 9.64 13.98 -1.69
N PHE A 67 9.55 14.11 -0.36
CA PHE A 67 9.01 15.32 0.28
C PHE A 67 9.85 16.56 -0.04
N ALA A 68 11.18 16.43 -0.07
CA ALA A 68 12.07 17.51 -0.46
C ALA A 68 11.93 17.93 -1.93
N ARG A 69 11.67 16.98 -2.84
CA ARG A 69 11.44 17.27 -4.28
C ARG A 69 10.02 17.74 -4.56
N ALA A 70 9.04 17.35 -3.75
CA ALA A 70 7.65 17.77 -3.86
C ALA A 70 7.43 19.22 -3.38
N SER A 71 8.25 19.71 -2.45
CA SER A 71 8.18 21.10 -1.98
C SER A 71 8.76 22.12 -2.96
N VAL A 72 9.46 21.70 -4.02
CA VAL A 72 10.00 22.60 -5.05
C VAL A 72 8.88 22.90 -6.06
N PRO A 73 8.38 24.14 -6.17
CA PRO A 73 7.40 24.50 -7.19
C PRO A 73 8.03 24.33 -8.57
N ARG A 74 7.40 23.55 -9.46
CA ARG A 74 7.80 23.44 -10.87
C ARG A 74 7.35 24.69 -11.64
N ASN A 75 7.80 25.87 -11.22
CA ASN A 75 7.59 27.10 -11.97
C ASN A 75 8.95 27.66 -12.39
N SER A 76 9.51 27.09 -13.46
CA SER A 76 10.73 27.53 -14.13
C SER A 76 10.42 28.33 -15.41
N TRP A 77 9.32 29.07 -15.44
CA TRP A 77 9.00 30.01 -16.54
C TRP A 77 9.78 31.33 -16.47
N ILE A 78 10.90 31.35 -15.75
CA ILE A 78 11.85 32.47 -15.69
C ILE A 78 13.25 31.88 -15.87
N PHE A 79 13.71 32.00 -17.12
CA PHE A 79 14.97 31.60 -17.77
C PHE A 79 15.07 30.15 -18.25
#